data_AF-A0A183E9L4-F1
#
_entry.id   AF-A0A183E9L4-F1
#
_cell.length_a   1.000
_cell.length_b   1.000
_cell.length_c   1.000
_cell.angle_alpha   90.00
_cell.angle_beta   90.00
_cell.angle_gamma   90.00
#
_symmetry.space_group_name_H-M   'P 1'
#
loop_
_entity.id
_entity.type
_entity.pdbx_description
1 polymer ?
#
loop_
_entity_poly.entity_id
_entity_poly.type
_entity_poly.pdbx_seq_one_letter_code
_entity_poly.pdbx_strand_id
1 'polypeptide(L)'
;MKNRIRAHLINTAFLGISLAISLLLFQRGFLLKRVELSSRSSCSDVATPRGACWLPAQYDRAVIILIDALRHDFILPPTDLNNTAAYLGHMHTIAGLLANHSDSAVLMQFHADPPTTTMQRLKALTTGSLPTFIDASSNFASTAVMEDNWIDQIVATNRSVIMLGDRYLFIRLNSNAAIMPHLSILTISIQSTENLYKELSKSDWNVLLAHFLGVDHCGHKYGPDHPAMARKLKQMNGVIKKVLKYIDNKTLLVVDIVPTLSLLLDMPIPYSSIGTLIDCVIDPEHRSVAISSNAEQMMRYGRTVVAETELPELDLLIREFETNGNVNNSIDYMHRLQDLLRVSWTEFNDNFMRIGFLSLVDAVLAIYDALYTG
;
A
#
# COMPACT_ATOMS: atom_id res chain seq x y z
N MET A 1 -55.50 -27.81 11.74
CA MET A 1 -54.95 -26.44 11.74
C MET A 1 -53.59 -26.33 12.44
N LYS A 2 -53.45 -26.71 13.73
CA LYS A 2 -52.17 -26.72 14.46
C LYS A 2 -51.01 -27.48 13.77
N ASN A 3 -51.28 -28.65 13.18
CA ASN A 3 -50.24 -29.45 12.51
C ASN A 3 -49.74 -28.83 11.20
N ARG A 4 -50.61 -28.15 10.44
CA ARG A 4 -50.20 -27.41 9.22
C ARG A 4 -49.33 -26.21 9.57
N ILE A 5 -49.71 -25.45 10.61
CA ILE A 5 -48.91 -24.31 11.08
C ILE A 5 -47.53 -24.76 11.55
N ARG A 6 -47.44 -25.88 12.29
CA ARG A 6 -46.15 -26.47 12.68
C ARG A 6 -45.31 -26.90 11.46
N ALA A 7 -45.90 -27.55 10.47
CA ALA A 7 -45.18 -27.96 9.27
C ALA A 7 -44.64 -26.76 8.47
N HIS A 8 -45.43 -25.70 8.30
CA HIS A 8 -44.96 -24.48 7.65
C HIS A 8 -43.80 -23.83 8.41
N LEU A 9 -43.90 -23.70 9.74
CA LEU A 9 -42.83 -23.13 10.55
C LEU A 9 -41.52 -23.94 10.45
N ILE A 10 -41.61 -25.28 10.41
CA ILE A 10 -40.45 -26.16 10.23
C ILE A 10 -39.83 -25.96 8.85
N ASN A 11 -40.63 -25.90 7.79
CA ASN A 11 -40.13 -25.71 6.42
C ASN A 11 -39.48 -24.32 6.25
N THR A 12 -40.09 -23.26 6.78
CA THR A 12 -39.51 -21.92 6.75
C THR A 12 -38.19 -21.86 7.53
N ALA A 13 -38.12 -22.51 8.69
CA ALA A 13 -36.88 -22.59 9.46
C ALA A 13 -35.79 -23.36 8.69
N PHE A 14 -36.14 -24.46 8.04
CA PHE A 14 -35.19 -25.24 7.23
C PHE A 14 -34.65 -24.45 6.03
N LEU A 15 -35.53 -23.75 5.30
CA LEU A 15 -35.13 -22.86 4.19
C LEU A 15 -34.23 -21.72 4.68
N GLY A 16 -34.55 -21.11 5.83
CA GLY A 16 -33.71 -20.09 6.45
C GLY A 16 -32.32 -20.61 6.85
N ILE A 17 -32.25 -21.82 7.39
CA ILE A 17 -30.97 -22.47 7.74
C ILE A 17 -30.16 -22.79 6.47
N SER A 18 -30.79 -23.32 5.43
CA SER A 18 -30.13 -23.61 4.14
C SER A 18 -29.56 -22.35 3.49
N LEU A 19 -30.32 -21.24 3.51
CA LEU A 19 -29.85 -19.95 3.03
C LEU A 19 -28.66 -19.43 3.86
N ALA A 20 -28.69 -19.59 5.19
CA ALA A 20 -27.58 -19.20 6.04
C ALA A 20 -26.33 -20.04 5.78
N ILE A 21 -26.46 -21.37 5.64
CA ILE A 21 -25.34 -22.28 5.36
C ILE A 21 -24.73 -22.00 3.99
N SER A 22 -25.56 -21.83 2.96
CA SER A 22 -25.08 -21.51 1.60
C SER A 22 -24.31 -20.19 1.56
N LEU A 23 -24.83 -19.16 2.23
CA LEU A 23 -24.14 -17.87 2.37
C LEU A 23 -22.81 -18.02 3.13
N LEU A 24 -22.79 -18.78 4.22
CA LEU A 24 -21.56 -19.03 4.99
C LEU A 24 -20.50 -19.78 4.18
N LEU A 25 -20.88 -20.79 3.40
CA LEU A 25 -19.98 -21.52 2.52
C LEU A 25 -19.42 -20.63 1.42
N PHE A 26 -20.30 -19.87 0.76
CA PHE A 26 -19.88 -18.91 -0.27
C PHE A 26 -18.94 -17.87 0.31
N GLN A 27 -19.27 -17.28 1.46
CA GLN A 27 -18.43 -16.31 2.16
C GLN A 27 -17.09 -16.90 2.56
N ARG A 28 -17.02 -18.14 3.06
CA ARG A 28 -15.74 -18.78 3.39
C ARG A 28 -14.87 -19.04 2.16
N GLY A 29 -15.47 -19.25 0.99
CA GLY A 29 -14.70 -19.40 -0.25
C GLY A 29 -14.29 -18.08 -0.90
N PHE A 30 -15.13 -17.07 -0.79
CA PHE A 30 -14.99 -15.78 -1.47
C PHE A 30 -14.23 -14.73 -0.63
N LEU A 31 -14.42 -14.71 0.69
CA LEU A 31 -13.81 -13.71 1.57
C LEU A 31 -12.41 -14.18 2.01
N LEU A 32 -11.42 -13.78 1.22
CA LEU A 32 -9.99 -13.88 1.53
C LEU A 32 -9.62 -13.01 2.74
N LYS A 33 -9.51 -13.60 3.92
CA LYS A 33 -9.08 -12.91 5.14
C LYS A 33 -7.57 -12.98 5.28
N ARG A 34 -6.88 -11.90 4.94
CA ARG A 34 -5.53 -11.67 5.47
C ARG A 34 -5.63 -11.39 6.96
N VAL A 35 -4.76 -11.98 7.75
CA VAL A 35 -4.63 -11.66 9.17
C VAL A 35 -3.90 -10.32 9.29
N GLU A 36 -4.57 -9.31 9.83
CA GLU A 36 -3.92 -8.04 10.21
C GLU A 36 -3.23 -8.23 11.57
N LEU A 37 -1.90 -8.09 11.57
CA LEU A 37 -1.11 -8.21 12.80
C LEU A 37 -1.00 -6.86 13.49
N SER A 38 -1.13 -6.85 14.82
CA SER A 38 -0.87 -5.68 15.66
C SER A 38 0.60 -5.52 16.07
N SER A 39 1.44 -6.49 15.69
CA SER A 39 2.89 -6.47 15.94
C SER A 39 3.55 -5.28 15.24
N ARG A 40 4.57 -4.72 15.88
CA ARG A 40 5.33 -3.56 15.40
C ARG A 40 6.82 -3.85 15.43
N SER A 41 7.54 -3.29 14.46
CA SER A 41 8.99 -3.36 14.43
C SER A 41 9.62 -2.39 15.44
N SER A 42 10.82 -2.73 15.90
CA SER A 42 11.61 -2.01 16.90
C SER A 42 13.07 -1.89 16.47
N CYS A 43 13.81 -0.93 17.02
CA CYS A 43 15.26 -0.80 16.73
C CYS A 43 16.09 -2.00 17.23
N SER A 44 15.58 -2.79 18.18
CA SER A 44 16.28 -3.99 18.68
C SER A 44 16.13 -5.22 17.79
N ASP A 45 15.37 -5.10 16.69
CA ASP A 45 15.01 -6.22 15.84
C ASP A 45 16.15 -6.73 14.95
N VAL A 46 17.14 -5.88 14.69
CA VAL A 46 18.30 -6.17 13.86
C VAL A 46 19.58 -5.77 14.60
N ALA A 47 20.71 -6.40 14.28
CA ALA A 47 22.00 -6.03 14.84
C ALA A 47 22.51 -4.76 14.14
N THR A 48 22.78 -3.69 14.91
CA THR A 48 23.04 -2.36 14.34
C THR A 48 24.49 -1.91 14.49
N PRO A 49 24.98 -1.09 13.54
CA PRO A 49 26.15 -0.24 13.76
C PRO A 49 25.88 0.73 14.93
N ARG A 50 26.91 1.05 15.74
CA ARG A 50 26.76 1.90 16.94
C ARG A 50 26.08 3.23 16.59
N GLY A 51 24.92 3.48 17.20
CA GLY A 51 24.20 4.76 17.12
C GLY A 51 23.09 4.84 16.09
N ALA A 52 22.89 3.80 15.26
CA ALA A 52 21.76 3.71 14.33
C ALA A 52 20.64 2.80 14.87
N CYS A 53 19.40 3.07 14.46
CA CYS A 53 18.26 2.20 14.75
C CYS A 53 18.30 0.92 13.94
N TRP A 54 18.41 0.98 12.61
CA TRP A 54 18.57 -0.18 11.72
C TRP A 54 19.78 0.03 10.78
N LEU A 55 19.93 1.23 10.22
CA LEU A 55 21.03 1.62 9.33
C LEU A 55 21.37 3.09 9.55
N PRO A 56 22.65 3.53 9.51
CA PRO A 56 22.96 4.95 9.54
C PRO A 56 22.16 5.73 8.49
N ALA A 57 21.46 6.79 8.92
CA ALA A 57 20.60 7.58 8.04
C ALA A 57 21.43 8.15 6.87
N GLN A 58 20.96 7.92 5.64
CA GLN A 58 21.60 8.46 4.43
C GLN A 58 21.06 9.87 4.12
N TYR A 59 19.86 10.17 4.59
CA TYR A 59 19.20 11.47 4.43
C TYR A 59 18.59 11.94 5.75
N ASP A 60 18.70 13.25 6.00
CA ASP A 60 18.13 13.88 7.21
C ASP A 60 16.62 14.10 7.06
N ARG A 61 16.16 14.28 5.81
CA ARG A 61 14.78 14.64 5.46
C ARG A 61 14.31 13.94 4.18
N ALA A 62 13.00 13.73 4.05
CA ALA A 62 12.38 13.27 2.81
C ALA A 62 11.13 14.07 2.43
N VAL A 63 10.97 14.32 1.13
CA VAL A 63 9.77 14.88 0.54
C VAL A 63 9.12 13.81 -0.34
N ILE A 64 7.87 13.47 -0.05
CA ILE A 64 7.09 12.47 -0.78
C ILE A 64 5.98 13.20 -1.53
N ILE A 65 6.01 13.16 -2.86
CA ILE A 65 4.98 13.78 -3.71
C ILE A 65 4.13 12.67 -4.30
N LEU A 66 2.93 12.50 -3.77
CA LEU A 66 1.97 11.51 -4.24
C LEU A 66 0.95 12.17 -5.17
N ILE A 67 0.89 11.75 -6.43
CA ILE A 67 -0.06 12.27 -7.42
C ILE A 67 -1.03 11.14 -7.77
N ASP A 68 -2.31 11.32 -7.44
CA ASP A 68 -3.33 10.31 -7.67
C ASP A 68 -3.60 10.12 -9.17
N ALA A 69 -3.75 8.85 -9.57
CA ALA A 69 -3.90 8.39 -10.95
C ALA A 69 -2.80 8.85 -11.95
N LEU A 70 -1.58 9.14 -11.47
CA LEU A 70 -0.45 9.45 -12.36
C LEU A 70 0.06 8.18 -13.07
N ARG A 71 -0.22 8.05 -14.36
CA ARG A 71 0.28 6.94 -15.18
C ARG A 71 1.75 7.11 -15.54
N HIS A 72 2.45 5.99 -15.70
CA HIS A 72 3.85 5.97 -16.10
C HIS A 72 4.10 6.68 -17.44
N ASP A 73 3.22 6.49 -18.42
CA ASP A 73 3.33 7.11 -19.75
C ASP A 73 3.03 8.62 -19.78
N PHE A 74 2.54 9.19 -18.68
CA PHE A 74 2.41 10.66 -18.55
C PHE A 74 3.77 11.32 -18.25
N ILE A 75 4.73 10.54 -17.76
CA ILE A 75 6.06 11.00 -17.33
C ILE A 75 7.07 10.88 -18.49
N LEU A 76 6.94 9.81 -19.28
CA LEU A 76 7.87 9.50 -20.35
C LEU A 76 7.83 10.55 -21.47
N PRO A 77 8.98 10.87 -22.09
CA PRO A 77 9.00 11.68 -23.29
C PRO A 77 8.26 10.95 -24.43
N PRO A 78 7.59 11.68 -25.35
CA PRO A 78 6.92 11.06 -26.49
C PRO A 78 7.95 10.32 -27.36
N THR A 79 7.76 9.01 -27.55
CA THR A 79 8.63 8.18 -28.39
C THR A 79 8.17 8.17 -29.85
N ASP A 80 6.87 8.31 -30.10
CA ASP A 80 6.27 8.40 -31.42
C ASP A 80 5.77 9.83 -31.70
N LEU A 81 6.38 10.50 -32.68
CA LEU A 81 6.01 11.85 -33.10
C LEU A 81 4.62 11.92 -33.75
N ASN A 82 4.06 10.80 -34.20
CA ASN A 82 2.71 10.73 -34.74
C ASN A 82 1.64 10.61 -33.65
N ASN A 83 2.04 10.29 -32.42
CA ASN A 83 1.11 10.20 -31.31
C ASN A 83 0.81 11.61 -30.77
N THR A 84 -0.39 12.10 -31.05
CA THR A 84 -0.86 13.42 -30.64
C THR A 84 -1.67 13.41 -29.35
N ALA A 85 -1.58 12.34 -28.55
CA ALA A 85 -2.36 12.22 -27.33
C ALA A 85 -2.07 13.40 -26.38
N ALA A 86 -3.15 14.00 -25.85
CA ALA A 86 -3.08 15.27 -25.15
C ALA A 86 -2.22 15.22 -23.88
N TYR A 87 -2.00 14.05 -23.29
CA TYR A 87 -1.24 13.86 -22.05
C TYR A 87 0.28 13.77 -22.23
N LEU A 88 0.78 13.66 -23.47
CA LEU A 88 2.20 13.41 -23.74
C LEU A 88 3.08 14.66 -23.52
N GLY A 89 4.29 14.44 -23.01
CA GLY A 89 5.36 15.45 -22.98
C GLY A 89 5.19 16.60 -21.98
N HIS A 90 4.26 16.53 -21.03
CA HIS A 90 4.01 17.63 -20.10
C HIS A 90 4.85 17.58 -18.81
N MET A 91 5.51 16.45 -18.53
CA MET A 91 6.32 16.20 -17.32
C MET A 91 7.83 16.29 -17.55
N HIS A 92 8.27 17.22 -18.41
CA HIS A 92 9.67 17.39 -18.84
C HIS A 92 10.68 17.64 -17.71
N THR A 93 10.25 18.10 -16.54
CA THR A 93 11.15 18.31 -15.39
C THR A 93 11.72 17.00 -14.90
N ILE A 94 10.89 15.94 -14.81
CA ILE A 94 11.35 14.60 -14.44
C ILE A 94 12.26 14.05 -15.54
N ALA A 95 11.86 14.17 -16.81
CA ALA A 95 12.69 13.73 -17.92
C ALA A 95 14.07 14.41 -17.95
N GLY A 96 14.12 15.71 -17.67
CA GLY A 96 15.37 16.47 -17.57
C GLY A 96 16.23 16.08 -16.37
N LEU A 97 15.63 15.76 -15.22
CA LEU A 97 16.36 15.20 -14.08
C LEU A 97 17.01 13.87 -14.42
N LEU A 98 16.25 12.95 -15.02
CA LEU A 98 16.75 11.63 -15.40
C LEU A 98 17.88 11.71 -16.43
N ALA A 99 17.82 12.69 -17.35
CA ALA A 99 18.85 12.89 -18.37
C ALA A 99 20.12 13.56 -17.83
N ASN A 100 19.99 14.53 -16.91
CA ASN A 100 21.11 15.36 -16.46
C ASN A 100 21.70 14.92 -15.12
N HIS A 101 20.98 14.12 -14.35
CA HIS A 101 21.33 13.69 -13.00
C HIS A 101 21.10 12.18 -12.83
N SER A 102 21.61 11.37 -13.77
CA SER A 102 21.45 9.91 -13.76
C SER A 102 21.98 9.24 -12.49
N ASP A 103 22.92 9.87 -11.80
CA ASP A 103 23.52 9.35 -10.56
C ASP A 103 22.68 9.64 -9.31
N SER A 104 21.69 10.54 -9.40
CA SER A 104 20.85 10.97 -8.27
C SER A 104 19.35 11.01 -8.58
N ALA A 105 18.94 10.53 -9.75
CA ALA A 105 17.55 10.41 -10.16
C ALA A 105 17.31 9.07 -10.86
N VAL A 106 16.28 8.35 -10.42
CA VAL A 106 15.86 7.07 -10.99
C VAL A 106 14.36 7.10 -11.27
N LEU A 107 13.94 6.50 -12.40
CA LEU A 107 12.54 6.31 -12.74
C LEU A 107 12.24 4.81 -12.71
N MET A 108 11.22 4.44 -11.93
CA MET A 108 10.78 3.06 -11.79
C MET A 108 9.30 2.96 -12.14
N GLN A 109 8.92 1.83 -12.75
CA GLN A 109 7.53 1.53 -13.05
C GLN A 109 6.96 0.66 -11.94
N PHE A 110 6.00 1.19 -11.20
CA PHE A 110 5.21 0.42 -10.25
C PHE A 110 3.99 -0.20 -10.94
N HIS A 111 3.84 -1.52 -10.80
CA HIS A 111 2.66 -2.26 -11.26
C HIS A 111 1.77 -2.57 -10.07
N ALA A 112 0.53 -2.12 -10.15
CA ALA A 112 -0.36 -2.05 -9.03
C ALA A 112 -1.31 -3.28 -9.00
N ASP A 113 -1.13 -4.21 -8.05
CA ASP A 113 -1.97 -5.42 -7.89
C ASP A 113 -3.41 -5.09 -7.42
N PRO A 114 -4.50 -5.54 -8.07
CA PRO A 114 -5.86 -5.24 -7.63
C PRO A 114 -6.09 -5.54 -6.14
N PRO A 115 -6.87 -4.73 -5.40
CA PRO A 115 -7.62 -3.53 -5.81
C PRO A 115 -6.76 -2.26 -6.01
N THR A 116 -7.06 -1.48 -7.05
CA THR A 116 -6.30 -0.25 -7.43
C THR A 116 -6.89 1.05 -6.88
N THR A 117 -7.67 1.00 -5.80
CA THR A 117 -8.25 2.23 -5.21
C THR A 117 -7.20 2.99 -4.40
N THR A 118 -7.29 4.32 -4.35
CA THR A 118 -6.32 5.21 -3.68
C THR A 118 -6.06 4.82 -2.23
N MET A 119 -7.10 4.47 -1.47
CA MET A 119 -6.96 4.04 -0.07
C MET A 119 -6.11 2.75 0.06
N GLN A 120 -6.34 1.78 -0.81
CA GLN A 120 -5.61 0.50 -0.75
C GLN A 120 -4.15 0.67 -1.10
N ARG A 121 -3.87 1.57 -2.05
CA ARG A 121 -2.50 1.96 -2.37
C ARG A 121 -1.84 2.74 -1.28
N LEU A 122 -2.54 3.68 -0.66
CA LEU A 122 -1.99 4.41 0.46
C LEU A 122 -1.70 3.50 1.66
N LYS A 123 -2.59 2.55 1.97
CA LYS A 123 -2.31 1.51 2.98
C LYS A 123 -1.03 0.74 2.62
N ALA A 124 -0.93 0.21 1.41
CA ALA A 124 0.26 -0.51 0.96
C ALA A 124 1.54 0.38 0.99
N LEU A 125 1.41 1.65 0.60
CA LEU A 125 2.49 2.66 0.62
C LEU A 125 2.89 3.11 2.03
N THR A 126 2.10 2.81 3.07
CA THR A 126 2.43 3.13 4.45
C THR A 126 2.87 1.93 5.26
N THR A 127 2.26 0.76 5.04
CA THR A 127 2.56 -0.48 5.77
C THR A 127 3.55 -1.39 5.04
N GLY A 128 3.66 -1.27 3.71
CA GLY A 128 4.42 -2.20 2.87
C GLY A 128 3.71 -3.55 2.65
N SER A 129 2.44 -3.68 3.08
CA SER A 129 1.67 -4.93 3.01
C SER A 129 0.77 -5.00 1.77
N LEU A 130 0.46 -6.21 1.29
CA LEU A 130 -0.40 -6.42 0.12
C LEU A 130 -1.87 -6.13 0.46
N PRO A 131 -2.59 -5.26 -0.28
CA PRO A 131 -4.00 -5.02 -0.03
C PRO A 131 -4.84 -6.23 -0.45
N THR A 132 -5.91 -6.55 0.30
CA THR A 132 -6.86 -7.61 -0.06
C THR A 132 -8.24 -7.08 -0.45
N PHE A 133 -9.06 -7.91 -1.11
CA PHE A 133 -10.44 -7.55 -1.46
C PHE A 133 -11.33 -7.30 -0.24
N ILE A 134 -11.10 -8.02 0.87
CA ILE A 134 -11.81 -7.72 2.13
C ILE A 134 -11.42 -6.35 2.64
N ASP A 135 -10.14 -5.98 2.58
CA ASP A 135 -9.69 -4.66 2.99
C ASP A 135 -10.39 -3.56 2.18
N ALA A 136 -10.72 -3.80 0.91
CA ALA A 136 -11.53 -2.88 0.12
C ALA A 136 -12.96 -2.76 0.64
N SER A 137 -13.60 -3.89 0.97
CA SER A 137 -14.96 -3.92 1.52
C SER A 137 -15.03 -3.31 2.93
N SER A 138 -14.11 -3.63 3.84
CA SER A 138 -14.06 -3.08 5.19
C SER A 138 -13.71 -1.58 5.17
N ASN A 139 -12.98 -1.12 4.15
CA ASN A 139 -12.73 0.31 3.97
C ASN A 139 -13.98 1.12 3.59
N PHE A 140 -15.02 0.52 3.00
CA PHE A 140 -16.33 1.18 2.93
C PHE A 140 -16.99 1.35 4.31
N ALA A 141 -16.60 0.53 5.30
CA ALA A 141 -17.09 0.54 6.68
C ALA A 141 -16.22 1.36 7.67
N SER A 142 -15.33 2.23 7.19
CA SER A 142 -14.62 3.27 7.98
C SER A 142 -13.56 2.82 9.01
N THR A 143 -12.86 1.70 8.81
CA THR A 143 -11.76 1.32 9.73
C THR A 143 -10.43 1.99 9.40
N ALA A 144 -9.74 2.47 10.43
CA ALA A 144 -8.40 3.03 10.33
C ALA A 144 -7.33 1.94 10.18
N VAL A 145 -6.16 2.29 9.63
CA VAL A 145 -5.03 1.37 9.53
C VAL A 145 -4.43 1.16 10.93
N MET A 146 -4.52 -0.07 11.44
CA MET A 146 -4.01 -0.46 12.77
C MET A 146 -2.60 -1.07 12.71
N GLU A 147 -2.21 -1.56 11.53
CA GLU A 147 -0.91 -2.16 11.28
C GLU A 147 0.23 -1.17 11.50
N ASP A 148 1.40 -1.73 11.75
CA ASP A 148 2.65 -0.97 11.74
C ASP A 148 2.86 -0.26 10.40
N ASN A 149 3.36 0.97 10.45
CA ASN A 149 3.53 1.81 9.28
C ASN A 149 4.66 2.83 9.50
N TRP A 150 5.25 3.32 8.42
CA TRP A 150 6.41 4.22 8.52
C TRP A 150 6.07 5.56 9.20
N ILE A 151 4.81 6.03 9.14
CA ILE A 151 4.40 7.30 9.79
C ILE A 151 4.54 7.16 11.31
N ASP A 152 4.01 6.07 11.87
CA ASP A 152 4.13 5.76 13.28
C ASP A 152 5.58 5.55 13.69
N GLN A 153 6.37 4.86 12.87
CA GLN A 153 7.79 4.59 13.13
C GLN A 153 8.61 5.88 13.20
N ILE A 154 8.36 6.86 12.32
CA ILE A 154 9.01 8.17 12.39
C ILE A 154 8.60 8.90 13.67
N VAL A 155 7.31 8.99 13.95
CA VAL A 155 6.81 9.75 15.11
C VAL A 155 7.29 9.13 16.42
N ALA A 156 7.40 7.81 16.51
CA ALA A 156 7.95 7.08 17.66
C ALA A 156 9.42 7.44 17.96
N THR A 157 10.14 7.97 16.98
CA THR A 157 11.53 8.44 17.13
C THR A 157 11.65 9.96 17.36
N ASN A 158 10.57 10.61 17.81
CA ASN A 158 10.49 12.07 18.03
C ASN A 158 10.80 12.92 16.78
N ARG A 159 10.56 12.36 15.60
CA ARG A 159 10.72 13.04 14.32
C ARG A 159 9.37 13.50 13.78
N SER A 160 9.39 14.63 13.08
CA SER A 160 8.18 15.33 12.63
C SER A 160 7.76 14.94 11.22
N VAL A 161 6.46 14.67 11.07
CA VAL A 161 5.82 14.34 9.80
C VAL A 161 4.75 15.39 9.49
N ILE A 162 4.82 15.97 8.29
CA ILE A 162 3.82 16.89 7.76
C ILE A 162 3.12 16.22 6.59
N MET A 163 1.79 16.10 6.66
CA MET A 163 0.97 15.55 5.58
C MET A 163 0.07 16.66 5.00
N LEU A 164 0.21 16.94 3.71
CA LEU A 164 -0.54 17.99 3.00
C LEU A 164 -1.43 17.36 1.92
N GLY A 165 -2.75 17.55 1.98
CA GLY A 165 -3.67 16.96 0.99
C GLY A 165 -5.04 16.61 1.56
N ASP A 166 -5.54 15.43 1.22
CA ASP A 166 -6.84 14.94 1.67
C ASP A 166 -6.80 14.55 3.16
N ARG A 167 -7.40 15.40 3.99
CA ARG A 167 -7.45 15.21 5.44
C ARG A 167 -8.19 13.94 5.85
N TYR A 168 -9.27 13.58 5.17
CA TYR A 168 -10.05 12.39 5.52
C TYR A 168 -9.27 11.12 5.24
N LEU A 169 -8.55 11.12 4.12
CA LEU A 169 -7.67 10.04 3.73
C LEU A 169 -6.54 9.84 4.74
N PHE A 170 -5.88 10.93 5.17
CA PHE A 170 -4.79 10.85 6.14
C PHE A 170 -5.24 10.46 7.54
N ILE A 171 -6.41 10.92 8.00
CA ILE A 171 -6.99 10.45 9.28
C ILE A 171 -7.28 8.95 9.23
N ARG A 172 -7.65 8.40 8.07
CA ARG A 172 -7.85 6.95 7.92
C ARG A 172 -6.55 6.15 7.91
N LEU A 173 -5.45 6.73 7.41
CA LEU A 173 -4.12 6.11 7.52
C LEU A 173 -3.58 6.12 8.94
N ASN A 174 -4.01 7.08 9.76
CA ASN A 174 -3.62 7.14 11.16
C ASN A 174 -4.74 7.79 11.99
N SER A 175 -5.57 6.95 12.62
CA SER A 175 -6.70 7.44 13.43
C SER A 175 -6.28 8.29 14.63
N ASN A 176 -5.05 8.13 15.09
CA ASN A 176 -4.50 8.87 16.22
C ASN A 176 -3.78 10.15 15.79
N ALA A 177 -3.80 10.50 14.49
CA ALA A 177 -3.05 11.64 13.97
C ALA A 177 -3.39 12.97 14.67
N ALA A 178 -4.63 13.13 15.16
CA ALA A 178 -5.05 14.35 15.85
C ALA A 178 -4.40 14.56 17.23
N ILE A 179 -3.90 13.49 17.87
CA ILE A 179 -3.30 13.53 19.21
C ILE A 179 -1.79 13.27 19.20
N MET A 180 -1.20 13.05 18.02
CA MET A 180 0.23 12.80 17.85
C MET A 180 0.99 14.13 17.77
N PRO A 181 1.91 14.43 18.72
CA PRO A 181 2.53 15.75 18.82
C PRO A 181 3.43 16.12 17.64
N HIS A 182 3.97 15.13 16.94
CA HIS A 182 4.89 15.33 15.81
C HIS A 182 4.25 15.06 14.44
N LEU A 183 2.92 14.94 14.38
CA LEU A 183 2.19 14.72 13.14
C LEU A 183 1.23 15.89 12.88
N SER A 184 1.39 16.58 11.75
CA SER A 184 0.47 17.64 11.33
C SER A 184 -0.17 17.32 10.00
N ILE A 185 -1.50 17.46 9.94
CA ILE A 185 -2.28 17.31 8.71
C ILE A 185 -2.80 18.67 8.25
N LEU A 186 -2.42 19.06 7.03
CA LEU A 186 -2.81 20.31 6.38
C LEU A 186 -3.54 20.01 5.07
N THR A 187 -4.43 20.91 4.66
CA THR A 187 -5.13 20.77 3.39
C THR A 187 -4.32 21.41 2.26
N ILE A 188 -4.19 20.69 1.14
CA ILE A 188 -3.81 21.26 -0.17
C ILE A 188 -5.01 21.15 -1.10
N SER A 189 -5.31 22.22 -1.83
CA SER A 189 -6.40 22.20 -2.79
C SER A 189 -5.88 21.87 -4.18
N ILE A 190 -6.78 21.42 -5.07
CA ILE A 190 -6.48 21.12 -6.48
C ILE A 190 -5.90 22.35 -7.22
N GLN A 191 -6.11 23.56 -6.70
CA GLN A 191 -5.74 24.83 -7.32
C GLN A 191 -4.61 25.57 -6.58
N SER A 192 -4.45 25.40 -5.27
CA SER A 192 -3.45 26.12 -4.47
C SER A 192 -2.46 25.16 -3.80
N THR A 193 -1.19 25.44 -4.04
CA THR A 193 -0.04 24.73 -3.45
C THR A 193 0.75 25.64 -2.51
N GLU A 194 0.17 26.75 -2.05
CA GLU A 194 0.83 27.71 -1.17
C GLU A 194 1.27 27.09 0.15
N ASN A 195 0.42 26.26 0.75
CA ASN A 195 0.75 25.53 1.98
C ASN A 195 1.97 24.62 1.79
N LEU A 196 2.11 23.98 0.62
CA LEU A 196 3.30 23.17 0.32
C LEU A 196 4.57 24.02 0.40
N TYR A 197 4.60 25.15 -0.29
CA TYR A 197 5.78 26.00 -0.34
C TYR A 197 6.08 26.67 1.01
N LYS A 198 5.03 26.99 1.78
CA LYS A 198 5.18 27.47 3.15
C LYS A 198 5.86 26.44 4.04
N GLU A 199 5.41 25.19 4.02
CA GLU A 199 6.03 24.12 4.84
C GLU A 199 7.43 23.75 4.34
N LEU A 200 7.66 23.69 3.02
CA LEU A 200 9.00 23.46 2.44
C LEU A 200 10.02 24.53 2.84
N SER A 201 9.57 25.76 3.14
CA SER A 201 10.46 26.83 3.61
C SER A 201 10.91 26.67 5.06
N LYS A 202 10.28 25.78 5.82
CA LYS A 202 10.64 25.48 7.20
C LYS A 202 11.66 24.34 7.27
N SER A 203 12.32 24.23 8.42
CA SER A 203 13.32 23.19 8.74
C SER A 203 12.90 22.31 9.91
N ASP A 204 11.64 22.40 10.35
CA ASP A 204 11.10 21.74 11.55
C ASP A 204 10.44 20.38 11.25
N TRP A 205 10.51 19.90 10.01
CA TRP A 205 9.97 18.62 9.55
C TRP A 205 11.09 17.65 9.13
N ASN A 206 10.89 16.35 9.38
CA ASN A 206 11.73 15.27 8.87
C ASN A 206 11.13 14.64 7.61
N VAL A 207 9.82 14.43 7.57
CA VAL A 207 9.13 13.93 6.38
C VAL A 207 7.95 14.81 6.00
N LEU A 208 7.90 15.22 4.74
CA LEU A 208 6.79 15.98 4.18
C LEU A 208 6.12 15.15 3.08
N LEU A 209 4.87 14.74 3.28
CA LEU A 209 4.05 14.03 2.31
C LEU A 209 3.02 15.00 1.72
N ALA A 210 3.06 15.22 0.40
CA ALA A 210 2.04 16.01 -0.30
C ALA A 210 1.25 15.14 -1.28
N HIS A 211 -0.05 15.03 -1.07
CA HIS A 211 -0.97 14.24 -1.89
C HIS A 211 -1.85 15.13 -2.79
N PHE A 212 -1.83 14.85 -4.10
CA PHE A 212 -2.50 15.62 -5.13
C PHE A 212 -3.56 14.79 -5.87
N LEU A 213 -4.83 15.17 -5.72
CA LEU A 213 -5.97 14.54 -6.40
C LEU A 213 -6.22 15.05 -7.82
N GLY A 214 -5.48 16.08 -8.26
CA GLY A 214 -5.87 16.87 -9.44
C GLY A 214 -5.87 16.10 -10.76
N VAL A 215 -4.99 15.10 -10.93
CA VAL A 215 -4.90 14.26 -12.13
C VAL A 215 -6.06 13.27 -12.18
N ASP A 216 -6.33 12.56 -11.08
CA ASP A 216 -7.47 11.66 -10.93
C ASP A 216 -8.82 12.33 -11.25
N HIS A 217 -9.12 13.46 -10.60
CA HIS A 217 -10.35 14.22 -10.88
C HIS A 217 -10.48 14.63 -12.35
N CYS A 218 -9.36 14.95 -13.01
CA CYS A 218 -9.35 15.28 -14.42
C CYS A 218 -9.63 14.05 -15.30
N GLY A 219 -9.05 12.91 -14.94
CA GLY A 219 -9.26 11.63 -15.61
C GLY A 219 -10.72 11.20 -15.55
N HIS A 220 -11.35 11.23 -14.37
CA HIS A 220 -12.76 10.89 -14.21
C HIS A 220 -13.71 11.83 -14.95
N LYS A 221 -13.41 13.13 -14.98
CA LYS A 221 -14.30 14.12 -15.60
C LYS A 221 -14.18 14.18 -17.12
N TYR A 222 -12.96 14.09 -17.66
CA TYR A 222 -12.70 14.38 -19.07
C TYR A 222 -11.97 13.26 -19.82
N GLY A 223 -11.38 12.29 -19.12
CA GLY A 223 -10.47 11.31 -19.72
C GLY A 223 -9.04 11.83 -19.93
N PRO A 224 -8.10 10.92 -20.22
CA PRO A 224 -6.68 11.25 -20.35
C PRO A 224 -6.34 12.07 -21.61
N ASP A 225 -7.09 11.89 -22.69
CA ASP A 225 -6.82 12.55 -23.99
C ASP A 225 -7.47 13.95 -24.13
N HIS A 226 -7.99 14.49 -23.03
CA HIS A 226 -8.61 15.81 -23.05
C HIS A 226 -7.56 16.92 -22.77
N PRO A 227 -7.64 18.11 -23.39
CA PRO A 227 -6.72 19.23 -23.11
C PRO A 227 -6.65 19.68 -21.64
N ALA A 228 -7.68 19.34 -20.85
CA ALA A 228 -7.65 19.56 -19.39
C ALA A 228 -6.59 18.69 -18.70
N MET A 229 -6.36 17.46 -19.16
CA MET A 229 -5.33 16.58 -18.64
C MET A 229 -3.94 17.17 -18.91
N ALA A 230 -3.71 17.65 -20.14
CA ALA A 230 -2.50 18.37 -20.52
C ALA A 230 -2.20 19.53 -19.56
N ARG A 231 -3.20 20.40 -19.31
CA ARG A 231 -3.07 21.53 -18.38
C ARG A 231 -2.76 21.06 -16.96
N LYS A 232 -3.38 19.98 -16.51
CA LYS A 232 -3.17 19.44 -15.17
C LYS A 232 -1.76 18.85 -15.01
N LEU A 233 -1.27 18.08 -15.98
CA LEU A 233 0.10 17.55 -15.97
C LEU A 233 1.14 18.68 -16.00
N LYS A 234 0.92 19.74 -16.81
CA LYS A 234 1.77 20.94 -16.78
C LYS A 234 1.81 21.60 -15.40
N GLN A 235 0.67 21.65 -14.71
CA GLN A 235 0.62 22.15 -13.33
C GLN A 235 1.46 21.29 -12.40
N MET A 236 1.33 19.95 -12.45
CA MET A 236 2.10 19.02 -11.61
C MET A 236 3.60 19.09 -11.90
N ASN A 237 4.00 19.18 -13.17
CA ASN A 237 5.38 19.44 -13.56
C ASN A 237 5.90 20.74 -12.94
N GLY A 238 5.09 21.81 -12.92
CA GLY A 238 5.43 23.07 -12.27
C GLY A 238 5.60 22.95 -10.75
N VAL A 239 4.78 22.11 -10.09
CA VAL A 239 4.92 21.81 -8.66
C VAL A 239 6.24 21.10 -8.41
N ILE A 240 6.54 20.02 -9.13
CA ILE A 240 7.79 19.26 -8.98
C ILE A 240 8.99 20.18 -9.21
N LYS A 241 8.98 20.98 -10.28
CA LYS A 241 10.05 21.95 -10.57
C LYS A 241 10.27 22.95 -9.43
N LYS A 242 9.21 23.36 -8.73
CA LYS A 242 9.34 24.24 -7.57
C LYS A 242 9.88 23.49 -6.36
N VAL A 243 9.36 22.30 -6.04
CA VAL A 243 9.86 21.46 -4.94
C VAL A 243 11.36 21.22 -5.06
N LEU A 244 11.84 20.88 -6.27
CA LEU A 244 13.27 20.67 -6.55
C LEU A 244 14.16 21.88 -6.24
N LYS A 245 13.60 23.09 -6.18
CA LYS A 245 14.35 24.31 -5.78
C LYS A 245 14.43 24.50 -4.26
N TYR A 246 13.57 23.83 -3.50
CA TYR A 246 13.52 23.93 -2.05
C TYR A 246 14.26 22.79 -1.34
N ILE A 247 14.48 21.67 -2.03
CA ILE A 247 15.22 20.53 -1.48
C ILE A 247 16.73 20.69 -1.72
N ASP A 248 17.53 20.21 -0.78
CA ASP A 248 18.99 20.22 -0.83
C ASP A 248 19.54 18.82 -1.15
N ASN A 249 20.87 18.69 -1.25
CA ASN A 249 21.54 17.41 -1.53
C ASN A 249 21.44 16.38 -0.38
N LYS A 250 20.81 16.74 0.75
CA LYS A 250 20.55 15.87 1.90
C LYS A 250 19.08 15.52 2.06
N THR A 251 18.26 15.85 1.06
CA THR A 251 16.83 15.62 1.06
C THR A 251 16.44 14.69 -0.08
N LEU A 252 15.78 13.59 0.27
CA LEU A 252 15.34 12.59 -0.70
C LEU A 252 13.93 12.91 -1.24
N LEU A 253 13.73 12.91 -2.56
CA LEU A 253 12.39 12.97 -3.19
C LEU A 253 11.95 11.56 -3.61
N VAL A 254 10.78 11.08 -3.17
CA VAL A 254 10.38 9.70 -3.48
C VAL A 254 8.92 9.46 -3.86
N VAL A 255 8.75 8.38 -4.62
CA VAL A 255 7.51 7.73 -5.02
C VAL A 255 7.65 6.20 -4.76
N ASP A 256 6.87 5.67 -3.82
CA ASP A 256 6.65 4.23 -3.50
C ASP A 256 7.86 3.37 -3.08
N ILE A 257 8.04 3.12 -1.77
CA ILE A 257 9.36 2.70 -1.23
C ILE A 257 9.41 2.09 0.18
N VAL A 258 8.33 1.60 0.82
CA VAL A 258 8.30 1.41 2.30
C VAL A 258 9.59 0.88 2.97
N PRO A 259 10.17 -0.29 2.60
CA PRO A 259 11.44 -0.75 3.19
C PRO A 259 12.61 0.19 2.90
N THR A 260 12.72 0.66 1.66
CA THR A 260 13.76 1.60 1.21
C THR A 260 13.66 2.94 1.94
N LEU A 261 12.45 3.49 2.13
CA LEU A 261 12.22 4.70 2.92
C LEU A 261 12.73 4.52 4.34
N SER A 262 12.36 3.39 4.94
CA SER A 262 12.68 3.09 6.31
C SER A 262 14.18 3.07 6.52
N LEU A 263 14.93 2.37 5.67
CA LEU A 263 16.37 2.29 5.82
C LEU A 263 17.09 3.59 5.47
N LEU A 264 16.66 4.32 4.43
CA LEU A 264 17.29 5.58 4.04
C LEU A 264 17.19 6.67 5.12
N LEU A 265 16.16 6.58 5.97
CA LEU A 265 15.91 7.50 7.07
C LEU A 265 16.23 6.87 8.44
N ASP A 266 16.88 5.72 8.55
CA ASP A 266 17.12 5.05 9.83
C ASP A 266 15.86 4.88 10.70
N MET A 267 14.92 4.08 10.22
CA MET A 267 13.77 3.63 11.01
C MET A 267 13.51 2.14 10.74
N PRO A 268 12.81 1.46 11.66
CA PRO A 268 12.43 0.07 11.42
C PRO A 268 11.58 -0.05 10.15
N ILE A 269 11.82 -1.10 9.38
CA ILE A 269 10.89 -1.49 8.30
C ILE A 269 9.59 -1.95 8.99
N PRO A 270 8.41 -1.41 8.62
CA PRO A 270 7.15 -1.79 9.23
C PRO A 270 6.94 -3.29 9.28
N TYR A 271 6.40 -3.80 10.39
CA TYR A 271 6.42 -5.24 10.68
C TYR A 271 5.74 -6.10 9.62
N SER A 272 4.62 -5.66 9.03
CA SER A 272 3.90 -6.41 7.98
C SER A 272 4.37 -6.07 6.56
N SER A 273 5.45 -5.30 6.42
CA SER A 273 6.02 -4.99 5.11
C SER A 273 6.54 -6.27 4.48
N ILE A 274 6.11 -6.51 3.25
CA ILE A 274 6.65 -7.57 2.39
C ILE A 274 7.46 -6.98 1.23
N GLY A 275 7.65 -5.66 1.20
CA GLY A 275 8.42 -5.00 0.15
C GLY A 275 9.90 -5.40 0.17
N THR A 276 10.50 -5.43 -1.01
CA THR A 276 11.95 -5.58 -1.19
C THR A 276 12.60 -4.23 -1.43
N LEU A 277 13.86 -4.08 -1.00
CA LEU A 277 14.62 -2.86 -1.21
C LEU A 277 14.81 -2.51 -2.69
N ILE A 278 14.75 -1.21 -2.96
CA ILE A 278 15.23 -0.63 -4.21
C ILE A 278 16.73 -0.48 -4.07
N ASP A 279 17.43 -1.53 -4.47
CA ASP A 279 18.84 -1.72 -4.19
C ASP A 279 19.74 -0.60 -4.74
N CYS A 280 19.38 0.00 -5.88
CA CYS A 280 20.19 1.03 -6.54
C CYS A 280 20.23 2.38 -5.81
N VAL A 281 19.37 2.60 -4.80
CA VAL A 281 19.37 3.85 -4.03
C VAL A 281 20.04 3.73 -2.66
N ILE A 282 20.45 2.52 -2.26
CA ILE A 282 21.15 2.28 -0.99
C ILE A 282 22.65 2.45 -1.23
N ASP A 283 23.32 3.20 -0.36
CA ASP A 283 24.78 3.29 -0.34
C ASP A 283 25.44 1.89 -0.41
N PRO A 284 26.35 1.64 -1.38
CA PRO A 284 27.08 0.38 -1.51
C PRO A 284 27.74 -0.11 -0.22
N GLU A 285 28.20 0.79 0.66
CA GLU A 285 28.81 0.42 1.95
C GLU A 285 27.80 -0.25 2.89
N HIS A 286 26.54 0.19 2.86
CA HIS A 286 25.49 -0.29 3.76
C HIS A 286 24.58 -1.36 3.13
N ARG A 287 24.76 -1.67 1.84
CA ARG A 287 23.90 -2.55 1.06
C ARG A 287 23.72 -3.95 1.65
N SER A 288 24.80 -4.57 2.13
CA SER A 288 24.74 -5.92 2.70
C SER A 288 23.91 -5.99 3.99
N VAL A 289 24.08 -4.99 4.86
CA VAL A 289 23.30 -4.85 6.10
C VAL A 289 21.85 -4.54 5.76
N ALA A 290 21.60 -3.66 4.79
CA ALA A 290 20.25 -3.33 4.33
C ALA A 290 19.46 -4.56 3.87
N ILE A 291 20.05 -5.35 2.97
CA ILE A 291 19.45 -6.58 2.43
C ILE A 291 19.17 -7.58 3.56
N SER A 292 20.13 -7.75 4.48
CA SER A 292 19.99 -8.67 5.60
C SER A 292 18.88 -8.23 6.56
N SER A 293 18.79 -6.93 6.88
CA SER A 293 17.75 -6.37 7.75
C SER A 293 16.36 -6.49 7.13
N ASN A 294 16.22 -6.25 5.81
CA ASN A 294 14.95 -6.45 5.10
C ASN A 294 14.53 -7.92 5.10
N ALA A 295 15.46 -8.84 4.83
CA ALA A 295 15.17 -10.27 4.85
C ALA A 295 14.77 -10.76 6.24
N GLU A 296 15.49 -10.36 7.30
CA GLU A 296 15.17 -10.78 8.66
C GLU A 296 13.79 -10.25 9.11
N GLN A 297 13.44 -9.00 8.74
CA GLN A 297 12.11 -8.46 8.99
C GLN A 297 11.02 -9.29 8.30
N MET A 298 11.19 -9.61 7.01
CA MET A 298 10.21 -10.41 6.27
C MET A 298 10.09 -11.83 6.82
N MET A 299 11.18 -12.45 7.25
CA MET A 299 11.17 -13.79 7.84
C MET A 299 10.51 -13.79 9.22
N ARG A 300 10.77 -12.79 10.06
CA ARG A 300 10.02 -12.59 11.31
C ARG A 300 8.53 -12.44 11.08
N TYR A 301 8.13 -11.65 10.09
CA TYR A 301 6.73 -11.52 9.71
C TYR A 301 6.14 -12.87 9.28
N GLY A 302 6.84 -13.57 8.39
CA GLY A 302 6.45 -14.90 7.92
C GLY A 302 6.23 -15.90 9.06
N ARG A 303 7.10 -15.92 10.07
CA ARG A 303 6.96 -16.79 11.25
C ARG A 303 5.64 -16.56 11.99
N THR A 304 5.27 -15.30 12.17
CA THR A 304 4.00 -14.97 12.83
C THR A 304 2.80 -15.31 11.95
N VAL A 305 2.91 -15.12 10.63
CA VAL A 305 1.85 -15.55 9.70
C VAL A 305 1.66 -17.06 9.75
N VAL A 306 2.75 -17.85 9.73
CA VAL A 306 2.68 -19.32 9.85
C VAL A 306 2.01 -19.73 11.16
N ALA A 307 2.35 -19.08 12.28
CA ALA A 307 1.74 -19.37 13.58
C ALA A 307 0.22 -19.10 13.63
N GLU A 308 -0.26 -18.13 12.87
CA GLU A 308 -1.68 -17.73 12.84
C GLU A 308 -2.51 -18.47 11.77
N THR A 309 -1.87 -18.94 10.69
CA THR A 309 -2.59 -19.40 9.48
C THR A 309 -2.22 -20.80 8.99
N GLU A 310 -1.21 -21.45 9.58
CA GLU A 310 -0.76 -22.81 9.22
C GLU A 310 -0.43 -22.97 7.71
N LEU A 311 0.44 -22.11 7.16
CA LEU A 311 0.93 -22.20 5.77
C LEU A 311 2.18 -23.11 5.66
N PRO A 312 2.08 -24.36 5.20
CA PRO A 312 3.20 -25.32 5.29
C PRO A 312 4.36 -24.98 4.35
N GLU A 313 4.07 -24.49 3.14
CA GLU A 313 5.14 -24.08 2.20
C GLU A 313 5.93 -22.88 2.73
N LEU A 314 5.25 -21.97 3.43
CA LEU A 314 5.90 -20.82 4.05
C LEU A 314 6.76 -21.23 5.26
N ASP A 315 6.29 -22.18 6.08
CA ASP A 315 7.08 -22.75 7.19
C ASP A 315 8.36 -23.42 6.67
N LEU A 316 8.25 -24.18 5.57
CA LEU A 316 9.42 -24.80 4.92
C LEU A 316 10.43 -23.76 4.44
N LEU A 317 9.95 -22.70 3.77
CA LEU A 317 10.80 -21.61 3.28
C LEU A 317 11.56 -20.92 4.44
N ILE A 318 10.87 -20.65 5.54
CA ILE A 318 11.47 -19.99 6.72
C ILE A 318 12.56 -20.88 7.34
N ARG A 319 12.30 -22.18 7.49
CA ARG A 319 13.31 -23.12 8.02
C ARG A 319 14.51 -23.26 7.08
N GLU A 320 14.28 -23.22 5.77
CA GLU A 320 15.34 -23.22 4.76
C GLU A 320 16.22 -21.95 4.89
N PHE A 321 15.60 -20.78 5.10
CA PHE A 321 16.33 -19.54 5.35
C PHE A 321 17.10 -19.57 6.67
N GLU A 322 16.54 -20.12 7.75
CA GLU A 322 17.23 -20.22 9.04
C GLU A 322 18.49 -21.08 8.98
N THR A 323 18.53 -22.06 8.08
CA THR A 323 19.66 -22.99 7.92
C THR A 323 20.67 -22.51 6.87
N ASN A 324 20.21 -21.92 5.76
CA ASN A 324 21.03 -21.63 4.59
C ASN A 324 21.04 -20.14 4.18
N GLY A 325 20.28 -19.30 4.87
CA GLY A 325 20.12 -17.88 4.57
C GLY A 325 21.41 -17.10 4.72
N ASN A 326 21.72 -16.28 3.72
CA ASN A 326 22.83 -15.34 3.72
C ASN A 326 22.53 -14.18 2.74
N VAL A 327 23.33 -13.13 2.80
CA VAL A 327 23.14 -11.90 2.01
C VAL A 327 22.96 -12.17 0.50
N ASN A 328 23.66 -13.16 -0.05
CA ASN A 328 23.64 -13.45 -1.49
C ASN A 328 22.34 -14.11 -1.96
N ASN A 329 21.63 -14.82 -1.07
CA ASN A 329 20.37 -15.49 -1.38
C ASN A 329 19.15 -14.83 -0.71
N SER A 330 19.34 -13.85 0.17
CA SER A 330 18.27 -13.11 0.86
C SER A 330 17.20 -12.56 -0.09
N ILE A 331 17.60 -12.01 -1.24
CA ILE A 331 16.65 -11.46 -2.22
C ILE A 331 15.75 -12.56 -2.81
N ASP A 332 16.33 -13.72 -3.13
CA ASP A 332 15.56 -14.86 -3.66
C ASP A 332 14.53 -15.36 -2.65
N TYR A 333 14.94 -15.51 -1.38
CA TYR A 333 14.04 -15.89 -0.29
C TYR A 333 12.92 -14.87 -0.07
N MET A 334 13.21 -13.56 -0.15
CA MET A 334 12.18 -12.52 -0.04
C MET A 334 11.16 -12.61 -1.18
N HIS A 335 11.60 -12.82 -2.43
CA HIS A 335 10.68 -13.00 -3.55
C HIS A 335 9.83 -14.26 -3.41
N ARG A 336 10.43 -15.40 -3.03
CA ARG A 336 9.69 -16.65 -2.78
C ARG A 336 8.65 -16.47 -1.67
N LEU A 337 8.99 -15.73 -0.61
CA LEU A 337 8.06 -15.42 0.49
C LEU A 337 6.89 -14.54 -0.01
N GLN A 338 7.18 -13.49 -0.80
CA GLN A 338 6.15 -12.65 -1.42
C GLN A 338 5.19 -13.48 -2.28
N ASP A 339 5.71 -14.39 -3.11
CA ASP A 339 4.90 -15.22 -3.98
C ASP A 339 3.96 -16.13 -3.18
N LEU A 340 4.46 -16.81 -2.14
CA LEU A 340 3.63 -17.65 -1.27
C LEU A 340 2.53 -16.84 -0.56
N LEU A 341 2.87 -15.67 -0.02
CA LEU A 341 1.90 -14.79 0.63
C LEU A 341 0.88 -14.23 -0.38
N ARG A 342 1.32 -13.83 -1.57
CA ARG A 342 0.43 -13.34 -2.63
C ARG A 342 -0.56 -14.41 -3.05
N VAL A 343 -0.10 -15.65 -3.29
CA VAL A 343 -0.97 -16.78 -3.62
C VAL A 343 -2.00 -17.01 -2.51
N SER A 344 -1.56 -17.14 -1.25
CA SER A 344 -2.47 -17.38 -0.12
C SER A 344 -3.50 -16.25 0.12
N TRP A 345 -3.19 -15.01 -0.24
CA TRP A 345 -4.09 -13.87 -0.07
C TRP A 345 -4.92 -13.51 -1.31
N THR A 346 -4.70 -14.19 -2.44
CA THR A 346 -5.43 -13.96 -3.70
C THR A 346 -6.18 -15.19 -4.22
N GLU A 347 -5.90 -16.40 -3.72
CA GLU A 347 -6.59 -17.62 -4.14
C GLU A 347 -7.91 -17.84 -3.39
N PHE A 348 -9.01 -17.64 -4.09
CA PHE A 348 -10.33 -18.02 -3.60
C PHE A 348 -10.48 -19.54 -3.51
N ASN A 349 -11.24 -20.03 -2.52
CA ASN A 349 -11.60 -21.44 -2.48
C ASN A 349 -12.79 -21.70 -3.42
N ASP A 350 -12.45 -22.00 -4.67
CA ASP A 350 -13.40 -22.28 -5.76
C ASP A 350 -14.46 -23.32 -5.39
N ASN A 351 -14.07 -24.36 -4.63
CA ASN A 351 -14.99 -25.42 -4.24
C ASN A 351 -16.06 -24.89 -3.26
N PHE A 352 -15.65 -24.14 -2.24
CA PHE A 352 -16.59 -23.53 -1.30
C PHE A 352 -17.47 -22.47 -1.96
N MET A 353 -16.91 -21.67 -2.87
CA MET A 353 -17.71 -20.73 -3.65
C MET A 353 -18.74 -21.44 -4.52
N ARG A 354 -18.36 -22.49 -5.26
CA ARG A 354 -19.27 -23.24 -6.13
C ARG A 354 -20.36 -23.94 -5.34
N ILE A 355 -19.99 -24.65 -4.27
CA ILE A 355 -20.96 -25.33 -3.40
C ILE A 355 -21.90 -24.29 -2.78
N GLY A 356 -21.37 -23.21 -2.22
CA GLY A 356 -22.15 -22.12 -1.63
C GLY A 356 -23.11 -21.47 -2.63
N PHE A 357 -22.65 -21.15 -3.84
CA PHE A 357 -23.45 -20.54 -4.89
C PHE A 357 -24.57 -21.46 -5.39
N LEU A 358 -24.25 -22.73 -5.67
CA LEU A 358 -25.25 -23.70 -6.10
C LEU A 358 -26.30 -23.94 -5.01
N SER A 359 -25.86 -24.02 -3.75
CA SER A 359 -26.76 -24.16 -2.59
C SER A 359 -27.63 -22.91 -2.39
N LEU A 360 -27.11 -21.72 -2.70
CA LEU A 360 -27.86 -20.47 -2.64
C LEU A 360 -28.95 -20.43 -3.72
N VAL A 361 -28.62 -20.83 -4.95
CA VAL A 361 -29.59 -20.93 -6.05
C VAL A 361 -30.69 -21.92 -5.70
N ASP A 362 -30.34 -23.10 -5.20
CA ASP A 362 -31.31 -24.12 -4.78
C ASP A 362 -32.22 -23.62 -3.65
N ALA A 363 -31.65 -22.96 -2.63
CA ALA A 363 -32.42 -22.36 -1.54
C ALA A 363 -33.39 -21.28 -2.04
N VAL A 364 -32.98 -20.44 -2.99
CA VAL A 364 -33.84 -19.40 -3.59
C VAL A 364 -34.97 -20.03 -4.42
N LEU A 365 -34.68 -21.06 -5.21
CA LEU A 365 -35.70 -21.80 -5.97
C LEU A 365 -36.70 -22.49 -5.04
N ALA A 366 -36.23 -23.10 -3.95
CA ALA A 366 -37.10 -23.74 -2.97
C ALA A 366 -37.99 -22.72 -2.21
N ILE A 367 -37.47 -21.52 -1.92
CA ILE A 367 -38.28 -20.41 -1.39
C ILE A 367 -39.33 -19.95 -2.41
N TYR A 368 -38.93 -19.81 -3.68
CA TYR A 368 -39.85 -19.40 -4.75
C TYR A 368 -40.99 -20.42 -4.92
N ASP A 369 -40.68 -21.72 -4.98
CA ASP A 369 -41.67 -22.79 -5.05
C ASP A 369 -42.61 -22.73 -3.83
N ALA A 370 -42.06 -22.65 -2.62
CA ALA A 370 -42.84 -22.53 -1.39
C ALA A 370 -43.76 -21.29 -1.32
N LEU A 371 -43.46 -20.21 -2.05
CA LEU A 371 -44.27 -18.98 -2.09
C LEU A 371 -45.32 -18.97 -3.21
N TYR A 372 -45.06 -19.62 -4.33
CA TYR A 372 -45.87 -19.48 -5.55
C TYR A 372 -46.57 -20.76 -6.01
N THR A 373 -46.13 -21.94 -5.59
CA THR A 373 -46.72 -23.23 -5.99
C THR A 373 -47.30 -24.04 -4.82
N GLY A 374 -47.01 -23.65 -3.57
CA GLY A 374 -47.39 -24.33 -2.32
C GLY A 374 -48.71 -23.90 -1.67
#